data_AF-A0A5C3F365-F1
#
_entry.id   AF-A0A5C3F365-F1
#
_cell.length_a   1.000
_cell.length_b   1.000
_cell.length_c   1.000
_cell.angle_alpha   90.00
_cell.angle_beta   90.00
_cell.angle_gamma   90.00
#
_symmetry.space_group_name_H-M   'P 1'
#
loop_
_entity.id
_entity.type
_entity.pdbx_description
1 polymer ?
#
loop_
_entity_poly.entity_id
_entity_poly.type
_entity_poly.pdbx_seq_one_letter_code
_entity_poly.pdbx_strand_id
1 'polypeptide(L)'
;MVSHKRILIALVALFALSTASVSAAPDEFFQQSVTGIVRNIDRMYDELAEATGRRADDLLRQDLSRLPGAADKLDSFHDQVPSYSRAQAFKHWLNTRAGREYYDQVQSLVMEHKRRYW
;
A
#
# COMPACT_ATOMS: atom_id res chain seq x y z
N MET A 1 55.63 3.92 47.67
CA MET A 1 54.63 5.01 47.65
C MET A 1 53.42 4.53 46.86
N VAL A 2 52.31 4.33 47.53
CA VAL A 2 51.02 3.94 46.94
C VAL A 2 50.29 5.19 46.50
N SER A 3 49.71 5.20 45.30
CA SER A 3 48.55 6.06 45.03
C SER A 3 47.59 5.35 44.09
N HIS A 4 46.38 5.14 44.60
CA HIS A 4 45.25 4.48 43.93
C HIS A 4 44.33 5.54 43.33
N LYS A 5 43.94 5.36 42.07
CA LYS A 5 42.64 5.76 41.53
C LYS A 5 42.23 4.60 40.59
N ARG A 6 41.39 3.63 40.96
CA ARG A 6 39.91 3.67 41.12
C ARG A 6 39.26 4.47 39.98
N ILE A 7 38.27 4.04 39.19
CA ILE A 7 37.33 2.91 39.07
C ILE A 7 36.70 3.13 37.65
N LEU A 8 36.30 2.10 36.90
CA LEU A 8 34.91 1.86 36.45
C LEU A 8 34.81 0.87 35.27
N ILE A 9 33.99 -0.14 35.53
CA ILE A 9 33.36 -1.10 34.64
C ILE A 9 32.25 -0.39 33.85
N ALA A 10 32.13 -0.65 32.54
CA ALA A 10 30.86 -0.56 31.81
C ALA A 10 30.95 -1.43 30.54
N LEU A 11 30.37 -2.63 30.53
CA LEU A 11 28.97 -2.99 30.20
C LEU A 11 28.70 -3.09 28.68
N VAL A 12 28.62 -4.36 28.23
CA VAL A 12 27.61 -4.96 27.35
C VAL A 12 26.73 -4.04 26.50
N ALA A 13 26.80 -4.22 25.18
CA ALA A 13 25.65 -4.18 24.26
C ALA A 13 26.09 -4.85 22.95
N LEU A 14 25.93 -6.18 22.83
CA LEU A 14 24.78 -6.79 22.15
C LEU A 14 24.46 -6.07 20.83
N PHE A 15 25.26 -6.34 19.80
CA PHE A 15 24.96 -5.99 18.41
C PHE A 15 23.89 -6.97 17.89
N ALA A 16 22.70 -6.91 18.47
CA ALA A 16 21.50 -7.36 17.78
C ALA A 16 21.25 -6.30 16.71
N LEU A 17 21.70 -6.59 15.48
CA LEU A 17 21.30 -5.82 14.31
C LEU A 17 19.77 -5.88 14.26
N SER A 18 19.19 -4.78 14.72
CA SER A 18 17.84 -4.31 14.48
C SER A 18 17.26 -4.89 13.20
N THR A 19 16.45 -5.94 13.33
CA THR A 19 15.30 -6.07 12.44
C THR A 19 14.57 -4.75 12.58
N ALA A 20 14.51 -3.98 11.49
CA ALA A 20 13.84 -2.69 11.43
C ALA A 20 12.58 -2.76 12.29
N SER A 21 12.47 -1.86 13.27
CA SER A 21 11.23 -1.65 13.98
C SER A 21 10.17 -1.35 12.93
N VAL A 22 9.37 -2.35 12.56
CA VAL A 22 8.08 -2.13 11.89
C VAL A 22 7.20 -1.50 12.97
N SER A 23 7.39 -0.21 13.17
CA SER A 23 6.58 0.60 14.06
C SER A 23 6.31 1.90 13.34
N ALA A 24 5.20 1.93 12.63
CA ALA A 24 4.41 3.12 12.48
C ALA A 24 2.98 2.71 12.88
N ALA A 25 2.22 3.66 13.42
CA ALA A 25 0.83 3.47 13.85
C ALA A 25 -0.01 2.66 12.84
N PRO A 26 -1.13 2.02 13.25
CA PRO A 26 -2.03 1.44 12.27
C PRO A 26 -2.39 2.52 11.25
N ASP A 27 -2.01 2.28 10.00
CA ASP A 27 -2.22 3.19 8.89
C ASP A 27 -3.70 3.57 8.83
N GLU A 28 -4.03 4.81 9.19
CA GLU A 28 -5.41 5.30 9.36
C GLU A 28 -6.23 5.07 8.09
N PHE A 29 -5.58 4.95 6.94
CA PHE A 29 -6.20 4.65 5.67
C PHE A 29 -6.92 3.29 5.67
N PHE A 30 -6.28 2.23 6.16
CA PHE A 30 -6.87 0.89 6.16
C PHE A 30 -7.89 0.68 7.27
N GLN A 31 -8.00 1.59 8.24
CA GLN A 31 -9.11 1.61 9.19
C GLN A 31 -10.43 2.10 8.56
N GLN A 32 -10.39 2.74 7.39
CA GLN A 32 -11.58 3.19 6.69
C GLN A 32 -12.48 2.03 6.25
N SER A 33 -13.76 2.34 6.02
CA SER A 33 -14.68 1.40 5.37
C SER A 33 -14.15 0.97 4.01
N VAL A 34 -14.46 -0.26 3.58
CA VAL A 34 -14.11 -0.77 2.25
C VAL A 34 -14.56 0.20 1.16
N THR A 35 -15.78 0.73 1.26
CA THR A 35 -16.30 1.75 0.32
C THR A 35 -15.46 3.02 0.32
N GLY A 36 -14.96 3.46 1.47
CA GLY A 36 -14.05 4.61 1.57
C GLY A 36 -12.72 4.36 0.86
N ILE A 37 -12.17 3.16 1.01
CA ILE A 37 -10.93 2.75 0.32
C ILE A 37 -11.18 2.62 -1.19
N VAL A 38 -12.28 2.03 -1.64
CA VAL A 38 -12.62 1.96 -3.07
C VAL A 38 -12.73 3.36 -3.70
N ARG A 39 -13.29 4.34 -2.98
CA ARG A 39 -13.36 5.74 -3.45
C ARG A 39 -11.99 6.41 -3.55
N ASN A 40 -11.00 5.92 -2.81
CA ASN A 40 -9.63 6.42 -2.75
C ASN A 40 -8.62 5.31 -3.09
N ILE A 41 -8.95 4.49 -4.09
CA ILE A 41 -8.17 3.27 -4.36
C ILE A 41 -6.78 3.56 -4.89
N ASP A 42 -6.55 4.75 -5.43
CA ASP A 42 -5.21 5.25 -5.78
C ASP A 42 -4.31 5.27 -4.54
N ARG A 43 -4.80 5.84 -3.44
CA ARG A 43 -4.07 5.89 -2.17
C ARG A 43 -3.81 4.49 -1.63
N MET A 44 -4.74 3.53 -1.77
CA MET A 44 -4.49 2.14 -1.37
C MET A 44 -3.23 1.56 -2.01
N TYR A 45 -3.03 1.82 -3.32
CA TYR A 45 -1.86 1.30 -4.02
C TYR A 45 -0.57 2.02 -3.62
N ASP A 46 -0.65 3.29 -3.25
CA ASP A 46 0.50 4.03 -2.71
C ASP A 46 0.91 3.49 -1.32
N GLU A 47 -0.06 3.31 -0.41
CA GLU A 47 0.22 2.74 0.93
C GLU A 47 0.72 1.29 0.83
N LEU A 48 0.16 0.47 -0.08
CA LEU A 48 0.66 -0.89 -0.34
C LEU A 48 2.07 -0.88 -0.94
N ALA A 49 2.39 0.08 -1.80
CA ALA A 49 3.72 0.24 -2.38
C ALA A 49 4.75 0.55 -1.28
N GLU A 50 4.41 1.45 -0.36
CA GLU A 50 5.24 1.76 0.81
C GLU A 50 5.40 0.55 1.74
N ALA A 51 4.30 -0.13 2.09
CA ALA A 51 4.32 -1.27 3.00
C ALA A 51 5.07 -2.50 2.44
N THR A 52 5.06 -2.68 1.12
CA THR A 52 5.65 -3.88 0.47
C THR A 52 6.97 -3.62 -0.24
N GLY A 53 7.39 -2.36 -0.40
CA GLY A 53 8.54 -1.98 -1.22
C GLY A 53 8.36 -2.25 -2.72
N ARG A 54 7.13 -2.52 -3.18
CA ARG A 54 6.79 -2.75 -4.60
C ARG A 54 6.31 -1.47 -5.26
N ARG A 55 6.28 -1.42 -6.60
CA ARG A 55 5.67 -0.29 -7.32
C ARG A 55 4.14 -0.40 -7.28
N ALA A 56 3.46 0.71 -7.02
CA ALA A 56 2.00 0.81 -7.05
C ALA A 56 1.40 0.28 -8.37
N ASP A 57 2.06 0.56 -9.50
CA ASP A 57 1.60 0.08 -10.82
C ASP A 57 1.67 -1.45 -10.97
N ASP A 58 2.66 -2.10 -10.35
CA ASP A 58 2.77 -3.57 -10.41
C ASP A 58 1.71 -4.25 -9.53
N LEU A 59 1.37 -3.62 -8.41
CA LEU A 59 0.26 -4.05 -7.54
C LEU A 59 -1.09 -3.89 -8.24
N LEU A 60 -1.31 -2.73 -8.87
CA LEU A 60 -2.51 -2.48 -9.67
C LEU A 60 -2.62 -3.45 -10.85
N ARG A 61 -1.54 -3.68 -11.60
CA ARG A 61 -1.54 -4.64 -12.73
C ARG A 61 -1.88 -6.05 -12.26
N GLN A 62 -1.36 -6.46 -11.11
CA GLN A 62 -1.70 -7.74 -10.50
C GLN A 62 -3.19 -7.83 -10.16
N ASP A 63 -3.78 -6.79 -9.58
CA ASP A 63 -5.22 -6.76 -9.28
C ASP A 63 -6.07 -6.73 -10.54
N LEU A 64 -5.70 -5.94 -11.55
CA LEU A 64 -6.39 -5.87 -12.84
C LEU A 64 -6.39 -7.20 -13.58
N SER A 65 -5.34 -8.02 -13.43
CA SER A 65 -5.30 -9.37 -14.01
C SER A 65 -6.40 -10.30 -13.48
N ARG A 66 -6.96 -9.96 -12.31
CA ARG A 66 -8.05 -10.70 -11.66
C ARG A 66 -9.43 -10.12 -11.99
N LEU A 67 -9.48 -9.01 -12.75
CA LEU A 67 -10.69 -8.30 -13.14
C LEU A 67 -10.87 -8.41 -14.67
N PRO A 68 -11.67 -9.38 -15.17
CA PRO A 68 -11.79 -9.64 -16.60
C PRO A 68 -12.18 -8.40 -17.42
N GLY A 69 -11.35 -8.05 -18.39
CA GLY A 69 -11.55 -6.89 -19.27
C GLY A 69 -11.38 -5.53 -18.60
N ALA A 70 -11.05 -5.45 -17.31
CA ALA A 70 -10.81 -4.17 -16.64
C ALA A 70 -9.51 -3.51 -17.11
N ALA A 71 -8.47 -4.30 -17.40
CA ALA A 71 -7.18 -3.79 -17.89
C ALA A 71 -7.35 -3.02 -19.21
N ASP A 72 -7.96 -3.64 -20.24
CA ASP A 72 -8.16 -3.01 -21.55
C ASP A 72 -9.05 -1.76 -21.47
N LYS A 73 -10.09 -1.80 -20.62
CA LYS A 73 -10.97 -0.66 -20.37
C LYS A 73 -10.24 0.48 -19.65
N LEU A 74 -9.38 0.15 -18.70
CA LEU A 74 -8.55 1.14 -18.02
C LEU A 74 -7.53 1.75 -18.97
N ASP A 75 -6.88 0.95 -19.81
CA ASP A 75 -5.92 1.44 -20.82
C ASP A 75 -6.60 2.44 -21.75
N SER A 76 -7.76 2.06 -22.29
CA SER A 76 -8.58 2.94 -23.14
C SER A 76 -9.00 4.23 -22.43
N PHE A 77 -9.24 4.19 -21.12
CA PHE A 77 -9.55 5.37 -20.31
C PHE A 77 -8.30 6.22 -20.07
N HIS A 78 -7.17 5.60 -19.74
CA HIS A 78 -5.90 6.27 -19.45
C HIS A 78 -5.35 7.00 -20.67
N ASP A 79 -5.50 6.45 -21.87
CA ASP A 79 -5.12 7.09 -23.14
C ASP A 79 -5.86 8.44 -23.36
N GLN A 80 -7.06 8.60 -22.79
CA GLN A 80 -7.82 9.85 -22.85
C GLN A 80 -7.39 10.85 -21.77
N VAL A 81 -6.74 10.39 -20.70
CA VAL A 81 -6.26 11.21 -19.57
C VAL A 81 -4.82 10.84 -19.18
N PRO A 82 -3.84 10.96 -20.10
CA PRO A 82 -2.48 10.45 -19.89
C PRO A 82 -1.72 11.18 -18.77
N SER A 83 -2.21 12.34 -18.32
CA SER A 83 -1.66 13.06 -17.19
C SER A 83 -1.89 12.38 -15.83
N TYR A 84 -2.83 11.43 -15.75
CA TYR A 84 -3.06 10.66 -14.53
C TYR A 84 -2.06 9.51 -14.42
N SER A 85 -1.65 9.17 -13.21
CA SER A 85 -1.04 7.85 -12.97
C SER A 85 -2.07 6.75 -13.26
N ARG A 86 -1.64 5.51 -13.51
CA ARG A 86 -2.59 4.40 -13.74
C ARG A 86 -3.50 4.16 -12.54
N ALA A 87 -3.03 4.36 -11.32
CA ALA A 87 -3.83 4.24 -10.10
C ALA A 87 -4.88 5.37 -9.99
N GLN A 88 -4.51 6.61 -10.32
CA GLN A 88 -5.45 7.72 -10.42
C GLN A 88 -6.49 7.48 -11.52
N ALA A 89 -6.04 7.05 -12.70
CA ALA A 89 -6.92 6.68 -13.81
C ALA A 89 -7.90 5.58 -13.41
N PHE A 90 -7.44 4.59 -12.64
CA PHE A 90 -8.29 3.51 -12.13
C PHE A 90 -9.38 4.04 -11.17
N LYS A 91 -9.01 4.90 -10.21
CA LYS A 91 -9.99 5.58 -9.34
C LYS A 91 -11.02 6.36 -10.15
N HIS A 92 -10.58 7.14 -11.13
CA HIS A 92 -11.49 7.94 -11.96
C HIS A 92 -12.38 7.06 -12.84
N TRP A 93 -11.81 6.03 -13.46
CA TRP A 93 -12.53 5.05 -14.27
C TRP A 93 -13.60 4.31 -13.46
N LEU A 94 -13.29 3.88 -12.23
CA LEU A 94 -14.24 3.25 -11.31
C LEU A 94 -15.48 4.13 -11.05
N ASN A 95 -15.31 5.45 -11.02
CA ASN A 95 -16.42 6.38 -10.86
C ASN A 95 -17.26 6.59 -12.15
N THR A 96 -16.92 5.96 -13.27
CA THR A 96 -17.74 5.96 -14.50
C THR A 96 -18.83 4.88 -14.46
N ARG A 97 -19.76 4.90 -15.42
CA ARG A 97 -20.78 3.85 -15.54
C ARG A 97 -20.15 2.46 -15.74
N ALA A 98 -19.17 2.35 -16.64
CA ALA A 98 -18.51 1.09 -16.95
C ALA A 98 -17.65 0.57 -15.79
N GLY A 99 -16.96 1.47 -15.07
CA GLY A 99 -16.14 1.09 -13.92
C GLY A 99 -16.98 0.63 -12.73
N ARG A 100 -18.18 1.19 -12.52
CA ARG A 100 -19.09 0.76 -11.45
C ARG A 100 -19.54 -0.70 -11.55
N GLU A 101 -19.51 -1.29 -12.74
CA GLU A 101 -19.79 -2.73 -12.94
C GLU A 101 -18.77 -3.64 -12.24
N TYR A 102 -17.60 -3.10 -11.87
CA TYR A 102 -16.52 -3.82 -11.20
C TYR A 102 -16.49 -3.58 -9.68
N TYR A 103 -17.43 -2.81 -9.12
CA TYR A 103 -17.35 -2.38 -7.72
C TYR A 103 -17.30 -3.56 -6.74
N ASP A 104 -18.12 -4.60 -6.93
CA ASP A 104 -18.17 -5.73 -6.01
C ASP A 104 -16.86 -6.54 -6.03
N GLN A 105 -16.27 -6.71 -7.21
CA GLN A 105 -14.97 -7.37 -7.38
C GLN A 105 -13.84 -6.52 -6.76
N VAL A 106 -13.90 -5.20 -6.94
CA VAL A 106 -12.91 -4.28 -6.37
C VAL A 106 -13.04 -4.21 -4.84
N GLN A 107 -14.25 -4.21 -4.29
CA GLN A 107 -14.48 -4.34 -2.85
C GLN A 107 -13.90 -5.64 -2.31
N SER A 108 -14.03 -6.74 -3.06
CA SER A 108 -13.45 -8.04 -2.69
C SER A 108 -11.91 -7.99 -2.68
N LEU A 109 -11.29 -7.31 -3.64
CA LEU A 109 -9.84 -7.07 -3.66
C LEU A 109 -9.38 -6.22 -2.47
N VAL A 110 -10.07 -5.12 -2.19
CA VAL A 110 -9.79 -4.26 -1.03
C VAL A 110 -9.88 -5.06 0.27
N MET A 111 -10.90 -5.91 0.42
CA MET A 111 -11.04 -6.78 1.59
C MET A 111 -9.93 -7.83 1.71
N GLU A 112 -9.41 -8.34 0.59
CA GLU A 112 -8.24 -9.22 0.61
C GLU A 112 -6.98 -8.47 1.06
N HIS A 113 -6.72 -7.28 0.51
CA HIS A 113 -5.57 -6.47 0.91
C HIS A 113 -5.64 -6.08 2.38
N LYS A 114 -6.82 -5.65 2.86
CA LYS A 114 -7.05 -5.40 4.28
C LYS A 114 -6.64 -6.59 5.12
N ARG A 115 -7.13 -7.80 4.83
CA ARG A 115 -6.81 -9.01 5.61
C ARG A 115 -5.35 -9.46 5.53
N ARG A 116 -4.65 -9.15 4.45
CA ARG A 116 -3.27 -9.61 4.23
C ARG A 116 -2.26 -8.72 4.95
N TYR A 117 -2.52 -7.42 5.00
CA TYR A 117 -1.54 -6.42 5.41
C TYR A 117 -1.96 -5.63 6.66
N TRP A 118 -3.21 -5.79 7.12
CA TRP A 118 -3.79 -5.17 8.33
C TRP A 118 -4.71 -6.14 9.08
#